data_AF-A0AAV3YX93-F1
#
_entry.id   AF-A0AAV3YX93-F1
#
_cell.length_a   1.000
_cell.length_b   1.000
_cell.length_c   1.000
_cell.angle_alpha   90.00
_cell.angle_beta   90.00
_cell.angle_gamma   90.00
#
_symmetry.space_group_name_H-M   'P 1'
#
loop_
_entity.id
_entity.type
_entity.pdbx_description
1 polymer ?
#
loop_
_entity_poly.entity_id
_entity_poly.type
_entity_poly.pdbx_seq_one_letter_code
_entity_poly.pdbx_strand_id
1 'polypeptide(L)'
;MFSTREYLDKKSGPYGVGRLSYLQSLVTEFQESAESDTDTKEQILANLANFAYDPINYGYFKKLNVIDLFLDCLDEENEKLVEFAIGGICNCCLDKEIKEQIIEASGIDLVIKCLSKAHENTVMSAITTLIYLTTPKSKRYTTALPVVECMIRYAECQNKQIGTLAQIFLEDYCLPVQIEEAKAVQRQMAEQFSENKT
;
A
#
# COMPACT_ATOMS: atom_id res chain seq x y z
N MET A 1 1.40 -4.50 19.29
CA MET A 1 0.85 -5.43 20.30
C MET A 1 -0.37 -6.09 19.66
N PHE A 2 -0.40 -7.42 19.58
CA PHE A 2 -1.52 -8.16 18.96
C PHE A 2 -2.61 -8.43 20.00
N SER A 3 -3.87 -8.40 19.58
CA SER A 3 -5.03 -8.64 20.43
C SER A 3 -5.32 -10.13 20.57
N THR A 4 -5.85 -10.52 21.72
CA THR A 4 -6.38 -11.88 21.93
C THR A 4 -7.88 -11.90 21.70
N ARG A 5 -8.41 -13.09 21.40
CA ARG A 5 -9.87 -13.32 21.28
C ARG A 5 -10.60 -12.86 22.54
N GLU A 6 -10.08 -13.25 23.70
CA GLU A 6 -10.62 -12.89 25.01
C GLU A 6 -10.68 -11.37 25.23
N TYR A 7 -9.65 -10.63 24.79
CA TYR A 7 -9.63 -9.17 24.87
C TYR A 7 -10.71 -8.54 23.99
N LEU A 8 -10.87 -9.05 22.76
CA LEU A 8 -11.89 -8.58 21.84
C LEU A 8 -13.30 -8.86 22.38
N ASP A 9 -13.54 -10.07 22.87
CA ASP A 9 -14.83 -10.50 23.41
C ASP A 9 -15.19 -9.67 24.66
N LYS A 10 -14.21 -9.38 25.52
CA LYS A 10 -14.39 -8.50 26.68
C LYS A 10 -14.74 -7.06 26.28
N LYS A 11 -14.14 -6.54 25.21
CA LYS A 11 -14.40 -5.19 24.70
C LYS A 11 -15.76 -5.09 24.02
N SER A 12 -16.21 -6.14 23.33
CA SER A 12 -17.57 -6.24 22.80
C SER A 12 -18.60 -6.32 23.93
N GLY A 13 -18.30 -7.03 25.01
CA GLY A 13 -19.23 -7.26 26.12
C GLY A 13 -20.33 -8.27 25.77
N PRO A 14 -21.19 -8.66 26.74
CA PRO A 14 -22.17 -9.74 26.56
C PRO A 14 -23.27 -9.43 25.55
N TYR A 15 -23.51 -8.16 25.25
CA TYR A 15 -24.48 -7.68 24.26
C TYR A 15 -23.81 -6.96 23.07
N GLY A 16 -22.49 -7.08 22.96
CA GLY A 16 -21.73 -6.43 21.89
C GLY A 16 -22.03 -7.01 20.53
N VAL A 17 -21.96 -6.15 19.52
CA VAL A 17 -21.82 -6.58 18.14
C VAL A 17 -20.48 -7.31 18.04
N GLY A 18 -20.49 -8.60 17.69
CA GLY A 18 -19.28 -9.40 17.57
C GLY A 18 -18.31 -8.79 16.54
N ARG A 19 -17.00 -9.06 16.67
CA ARG A 19 -15.95 -8.44 15.83
C ARG A 19 -16.27 -8.49 14.33
N LEU A 20 -16.76 -9.63 13.82
CA LEU A 20 -17.16 -9.75 12.42
C LEU A 20 -18.28 -8.77 12.06
N SER A 21 -19.34 -8.72 12.86
CA SER A 21 -20.49 -7.85 12.60
C SER A 21 -20.13 -6.36 12.72
N TYR A 22 -19.18 -6.01 13.58
CA TYR A 22 -18.66 -4.63 13.67
C TYR A 22 -17.83 -4.25 12.45
N LEU A 23 -16.95 -5.14 11.97
CA LEU A 23 -16.22 -4.89 10.73
C LEU A 23 -17.17 -4.82 9.53
N GLN A 24 -18.22 -5.66 9.52
CA GLN A 24 -19.25 -5.62 8.49
C GLN A 24 -20.00 -4.29 8.50
N SER A 25 -20.40 -3.77 9.66
CA SER A 25 -21.09 -2.47 9.73
C SER A 25 -20.22 -1.33 9.19
N LEU A 26 -18.91 -1.35 9.47
CA LEU A 26 -17.97 -0.37 8.90
C LEU A 26 -17.91 -0.46 7.37
N VAL A 27 -17.78 -1.67 6.81
CA VAL A 27 -17.74 -1.85 5.35
C VAL A 27 -19.06 -1.42 4.70
N THR A 28 -20.20 -1.78 5.29
CA THR A 28 -21.52 -1.36 4.81
C THR A 28 -21.67 0.17 4.87
N GLU A 29 -21.29 0.79 5.99
CA GLU A 29 -21.36 2.24 6.15
C GLU A 29 -20.47 2.97 5.12
N PHE A 30 -19.27 2.45 4.83
CA PHE A 30 -18.40 3.01 3.79
C PHE A 30 -19.06 2.95 2.41
N GLN A 31 -19.69 1.82 2.07
CA GLN A 31 -20.34 1.58 0.77
C GLN A 31 -21.63 2.39 0.59
N GLU A 32 -22.38 2.60 1.67
CA GLU A 32 -23.64 3.36 1.66
C GLU A 32 -23.43 4.87 1.78
N SER A 33 -22.27 5.32 2.26
CA SER A 33 -21.92 6.74 2.35
C SER A 33 -21.85 7.38 0.97
N ALA A 34 -22.44 8.57 0.82
CA ALA A 34 -22.38 9.32 -0.42
C ALA A 34 -20.94 9.70 -0.76
N GLU A 35 -20.65 9.95 -2.04
CA GLU A 35 -19.34 10.43 -2.48
C GLU A 35 -18.96 11.77 -1.82
N SER A 36 -19.95 12.59 -1.47
CA SER A 36 -19.75 13.84 -0.73
C SER A 36 -19.32 13.67 0.72
N ASP A 37 -19.51 12.48 1.31
CA ASP A 37 -19.27 12.22 2.73
C ASP A 37 -17.85 11.73 2.99
N THR A 38 -16.87 12.53 2.55
CA THR A 38 -15.44 12.16 2.55
C THR A 38 -14.91 11.89 3.96
N ASP A 39 -15.31 12.69 4.96
CA ASP A 39 -14.81 12.56 6.33
C ASP A 39 -15.20 11.21 6.96
N THR A 40 -16.43 10.75 6.71
CA THR A 40 -16.92 9.44 7.17
C THR A 40 -16.12 8.31 6.51
N LYS A 41 -15.94 8.38 5.19
CA LYS A 41 -15.15 7.39 4.44
C LYS A 41 -13.70 7.34 4.92
N GLU A 42 -13.07 8.49 5.12
CA GLU A 42 -11.71 8.62 5.66
C GLU A 42 -11.60 7.96 7.04
N GLN A 43 -12.53 8.27 7.95
CA GLN A 43 -12.52 7.72 9.30
C GLN A 43 -12.70 6.20 9.30
N ILE A 44 -13.62 5.68 8.50
CA ILE A 44 -13.85 4.24 8.39
C ILE A 44 -12.62 3.54 7.82
N LEU A 45 -12.05 4.07 6.73
CA LEU A 45 -10.89 3.47 6.09
C LEU A 45 -9.67 3.49 7.00
N ALA A 46 -9.45 4.57 7.74
CA ALA A 46 -8.41 4.66 8.77
C ALA A 46 -8.60 3.61 9.88
N ASN A 47 -9.84 3.37 10.32
CA ASN A 47 -10.14 2.32 11.30
C ASN A 47 -9.82 0.93 10.75
N LEU A 48 -10.22 0.64 9.51
CA LEU A 48 -9.91 -0.63 8.85
C LEU A 48 -8.39 -0.81 8.70
N ALA A 49 -7.66 0.22 8.28
CA ALA A 49 -6.19 0.19 8.15
C ALA A 49 -5.49 -0.09 9.49
N ASN A 50 -5.99 0.50 10.58
CA ASN A 50 -5.50 0.23 11.94
C ASN A 50 -5.79 -1.23 12.37
N PHE A 51 -6.96 -1.77 12.02
CA PHE A 51 -7.28 -3.18 12.30
C PHE A 51 -6.46 -4.17 11.45
N ALA A 52 -5.95 -3.75 10.28
CA ALA A 52 -5.07 -4.54 9.42
C ALA A 52 -3.71 -4.85 10.06
N TYR A 53 -3.33 -4.16 11.14
CA TYR A 53 -2.11 -4.46 11.89
C TYR A 53 -2.19 -5.78 12.69
N ASP A 54 -3.41 -6.26 12.97
CA ASP A 54 -3.63 -7.42 13.85
C ASP A 54 -4.13 -8.65 13.07
N PRO A 55 -3.35 -9.74 12.98
CA PRO A 55 -3.70 -10.93 12.20
C PRO A 55 -5.03 -11.60 12.59
N ILE A 56 -5.53 -11.37 13.81
CA ILE A 56 -6.84 -11.88 14.23
C ILE A 56 -7.99 -11.37 13.32
N ASN A 57 -7.78 -10.26 12.61
CA ASN A 57 -8.76 -9.67 11.71
C ASN A 57 -8.68 -10.20 10.28
N TYR A 58 -7.60 -10.88 9.86
CA TYR A 58 -7.36 -11.24 8.46
C TYR A 58 -8.43 -12.19 7.91
N GLY A 59 -8.89 -13.15 8.71
CA GLY A 59 -10.01 -14.02 8.34
C GLY A 59 -11.31 -13.25 8.09
N TYR A 60 -11.56 -12.17 8.84
CA TYR A 60 -12.71 -11.30 8.63
C TYR A 60 -12.54 -10.41 7.42
N PHE A 61 -11.34 -9.89 7.19
CA PHE A 61 -11.03 -9.02 6.05
C PHE A 61 -11.25 -9.74 4.72
N LYS A 62 -10.79 -11.00 4.64
CA LYS A 62 -11.05 -11.87 3.49
C LYS A 62 -12.55 -12.13 3.30
N LYS A 63 -13.29 -12.40 4.39
CA LYS A 63 -14.73 -12.66 4.32
C LYS A 63 -15.54 -11.43 3.88
N LEU A 64 -15.05 -10.23 4.19
CA LEU A 64 -15.73 -8.95 3.95
C LEU A 64 -15.16 -8.19 2.74
N ASN A 65 -14.25 -8.80 1.96
CA ASN A 65 -13.58 -8.18 0.80
C ASN A 65 -12.91 -6.82 1.13
N VAL A 66 -12.33 -6.69 2.33
CA VAL A 66 -11.68 -5.45 2.76
C VAL A 66 -10.41 -5.16 1.95
N ILE A 67 -9.75 -6.20 1.42
CA ILE A 67 -8.57 -6.03 0.58
C ILE A 67 -8.95 -5.41 -0.76
N ASP A 68 -10.04 -5.85 -1.38
CA ASP A 68 -10.56 -5.26 -2.61
C ASP A 68 -11.00 -3.81 -2.37
N LEU A 69 -11.65 -3.54 -1.23
CA LEU A 69 -11.99 -2.18 -0.81
C LEU A 69 -10.74 -1.27 -0.71
N PHE A 70 -9.64 -1.75 -0.12
CA PHE A 70 -8.40 -0.98 -0.09
C PHE A 70 -7.83 -0.75 -1.50
N LEU A 71 -7.85 -1.76 -2.37
CA LEU A 71 -7.35 -1.63 -3.74
C LEU A 71 -8.16 -0.59 -4.53
N ASP A 72 -9.49 -0.61 -4.43
CA ASP A 72 -10.36 0.38 -5.06
C ASP A 72 -10.01 1.81 -4.60
N CYS A 73 -9.74 1.98 -3.29
CA CYS A 73 -9.37 3.27 -2.71
C CYS A 73 -7.99 3.79 -3.14
N LEU A 74 -7.12 2.98 -3.78
CA LEU A 74 -5.82 3.46 -4.26
C LEU A 74 -5.94 4.34 -5.53
N ASP A 75 -7.05 4.24 -6.27
CA ASP A 75 -7.29 5.04 -7.49
C ASP A 75 -8.19 6.27 -7.24
N GLU A 76 -8.56 6.52 -5.98
CA GLU A 76 -9.34 7.68 -5.58
C GLU A 76 -8.55 9.00 -5.72
N GLU A 77 -9.28 10.10 -5.92
CA GLU A 77 -8.71 11.44 -5.94
C GLU A 77 -8.36 11.93 -4.52
N ASN A 78 -9.09 11.46 -3.51
CA ASN A 78 -8.85 11.83 -2.12
C ASN A 78 -7.54 11.22 -1.61
N GLU A 79 -6.53 12.07 -1.41
CA GLU A 79 -5.19 11.64 -0.98
C GLU A 79 -5.16 10.91 0.36
N LYS A 80 -6.07 11.23 1.29
CA LYS A 80 -6.15 10.53 2.59
C LYS A 80 -6.74 9.13 2.45
N LEU A 81 -7.72 8.94 1.57
CA LEU A 81 -8.22 7.59 1.27
C LEU A 81 -7.10 6.73 0.70
N VAL A 82 -6.33 7.28 -0.24
CA VAL A 82 -5.15 6.59 -0.80
C VAL A 82 -4.13 6.28 0.30
N GLU A 83 -3.82 7.23 1.20
CA GLU A 83 -2.88 7.03 2.31
C GLU A 83 -3.35 5.90 3.25
N PHE A 84 -4.61 5.92 3.68
CA PHE A 84 -5.14 4.89 4.58
C PHE A 84 -5.24 3.52 3.90
N ALA A 85 -5.61 3.49 2.62
CA ALA A 85 -5.67 2.27 1.84
C ALA A 85 -4.28 1.61 1.70
N ILE A 86 -3.26 2.36 1.27
CA ILE A 86 -1.91 1.79 1.10
C ILE A 86 -1.32 1.41 2.47
N GLY A 87 -1.61 2.16 3.53
CA GLY A 87 -1.23 1.80 4.89
C GLY A 87 -1.88 0.50 5.36
N GLY A 88 -3.19 0.32 5.09
CA GLY A 88 -3.92 -0.90 5.37
C GLY A 88 -3.37 -2.11 4.62
N ILE A 89 -3.08 -1.96 3.32
CA ILE A 89 -2.42 -3.00 2.50
C ILE A 89 -1.04 -3.34 3.07
N CYS A 90 -0.20 -2.34 3.33
CA CYS A 90 1.14 -2.52 3.89
C CYS A 90 1.12 -3.33 5.19
N ASN A 91 0.13 -3.07 6.06
CA ASN A 91 -0.03 -3.75 7.34
C ASN A 91 -0.40 -5.23 7.23
N CYS A 92 -1.08 -5.66 6.15
CA CYS A 92 -1.61 -7.02 6.04
C CYS A 92 -1.07 -7.85 4.86
N CYS A 93 -0.34 -7.25 3.92
CA CYS A 93 0.13 -7.94 2.71
C CYS A 93 1.26 -8.96 2.96
N LEU A 94 1.74 -9.12 4.19
CA LEU A 94 2.62 -10.23 4.56
C LEU A 94 1.87 -11.55 4.79
N ASP A 95 0.56 -11.51 5.05
CA ASP A 95 -0.26 -12.71 5.07
C ASP A 95 -0.29 -13.36 3.68
N LYS A 96 -0.16 -14.70 3.63
CA LYS A 96 0.01 -15.42 2.38
C LYS A 96 -1.20 -15.28 1.46
N GLU A 97 -2.41 -15.45 1.99
CA GLU A 97 -3.63 -15.42 1.17
C GLU A 97 -3.94 -14.00 0.71
N ILE A 98 -3.76 -12.99 1.58
CA ILE A 98 -3.91 -11.58 1.22
C ILE A 98 -2.89 -11.19 0.14
N LYS A 99 -1.62 -11.63 0.27
CA LYS A 99 -0.58 -11.39 -0.73
C LYS A 99 -0.96 -11.96 -2.09
N GLU A 100 -1.41 -13.21 -2.13
CA GLU A 100 -1.85 -13.88 -3.35
C GLU A 100 -3.03 -13.12 -3.98
N GLN A 101 -4.04 -12.74 -3.19
CA GLN A 101 -5.18 -11.93 -3.64
C GLN A 101 -4.73 -10.60 -4.29
N ILE A 102 -3.84 -9.84 -3.63
CA ILE A 102 -3.36 -8.55 -4.16
C ILE A 102 -2.63 -8.74 -5.51
N ILE A 103 -1.80 -9.77 -5.62
CA ILE A 103 -1.05 -10.06 -6.85
C ILE A 103 -2.00 -10.47 -7.98
N GLU A 104 -2.99 -11.30 -7.69
CA GLU A 104 -3.98 -11.78 -8.67
C GLU A 104 -4.92 -10.66 -9.15
N ALA A 105 -5.22 -9.70 -8.27
CA ALA A 105 -6.04 -8.53 -8.60
C ALA A 105 -5.27 -7.42 -9.35
N SER A 106 -4.06 -7.68 -9.85
CA SER A 106 -3.17 -6.66 -10.45
C SER A 106 -2.87 -5.48 -9.52
N GLY A 107 -2.94 -5.69 -8.20
CA GLY A 107 -2.77 -4.61 -7.21
C GLY A 107 -1.37 -4.00 -7.18
N ILE A 108 -0.36 -4.67 -7.73
CA ILE A 108 1.00 -4.10 -7.85
C ILE A 108 0.98 -2.81 -8.67
N ASP A 109 0.21 -2.74 -9.76
CA ASP A 109 0.16 -1.54 -10.61
C ASP A 109 -0.45 -0.35 -9.84
N LEU A 110 -1.45 -0.60 -9.00
CA LEU A 110 -2.04 0.41 -8.12
C LEU A 110 -1.03 0.89 -7.06
N VAL A 111 -0.28 -0.03 -6.44
CA VAL A 111 0.79 0.32 -5.50
C VAL A 111 1.90 1.15 -6.18
N ILE A 112 2.25 0.85 -7.43
CA ILE A 112 3.23 1.62 -8.19
C ILE A 112 2.76 3.06 -8.41
N LYS A 113 1.46 3.28 -8.71
CA LYS A 113 0.91 4.65 -8.82
C LYS A 113 1.12 5.46 -7.54
N CYS A 114 1.01 4.82 -6.37
CA CYS A 114 1.21 5.48 -5.07
C CYS A 114 2.63 6.04 -4.88
N LEU A 115 3.64 5.55 -5.61
CA LEU A 115 4.97 6.14 -5.59
C LEU A 115 4.96 7.59 -6.07
N SER A 116 4.08 7.96 -7.01
CA SER A 116 4.03 9.33 -7.54
C SER A 116 3.24 10.34 -6.70
N LYS A 117 2.69 9.92 -5.55
CA LYS A 117 1.87 10.79 -4.68
C LYS A 117 2.75 11.74 -3.85
N ALA A 118 2.21 12.91 -3.50
CA ALA A 118 2.95 13.95 -2.78
C ALA A 118 3.21 13.60 -1.31
N HIS A 119 2.34 12.78 -0.70
CA HIS A 119 2.40 12.49 0.72
C HIS A 119 3.47 11.43 1.05
N GLU A 120 4.44 11.78 1.90
CA GLU A 120 5.60 10.94 2.20
C GLU A 120 5.21 9.59 2.82
N ASN A 121 4.19 9.55 3.68
CA ASN A 121 3.71 8.28 4.27
C ASN A 121 3.15 7.32 3.21
N THR A 122 2.49 7.86 2.19
CA THR A 122 1.95 7.08 1.06
C THR A 122 3.11 6.47 0.28
N VAL A 123 4.16 7.24 0.00
CA VAL A 123 5.37 6.76 -0.68
C VAL A 123 6.09 5.70 0.15
N MET A 124 6.31 5.94 1.45
CA MET A 124 6.94 4.94 2.34
C MET A 124 6.17 3.63 2.39
N SER A 125 4.83 3.71 2.50
CA SER A 125 3.96 2.54 2.52
C SER A 125 3.98 1.81 1.18
N ALA A 126 4.03 2.54 0.06
CA ALA A 126 4.14 1.95 -1.27
C ALA A 126 5.47 1.22 -1.47
N ILE A 127 6.62 1.82 -1.13
CA ILE A 127 7.93 1.17 -1.23
C ILE A 127 7.95 -0.11 -0.38
N THR A 128 7.50 -0.02 0.87
CA THR A 128 7.44 -1.17 1.79
C THR A 128 6.50 -2.26 1.29
N THR A 129 5.35 -1.87 0.72
CA THR A 129 4.41 -2.82 0.12
C THR A 129 5.02 -3.53 -1.07
N LEU A 130 5.75 -2.84 -1.95
CA LEU A 130 6.46 -3.47 -3.07
C LEU A 130 7.53 -4.47 -2.61
N ILE A 131 8.24 -4.16 -1.51
CA ILE A 131 9.16 -5.09 -0.86
C ILE A 131 8.40 -6.36 -0.45
N TYR A 132 7.30 -6.22 0.29
CA TYR A 132 6.52 -7.35 0.79
C TYR A 132 5.82 -8.17 -0.30
N LEU A 133 5.39 -7.52 -1.38
CA LEU A 133 4.77 -8.17 -2.54
C LEU A 133 5.81 -8.80 -3.48
N THR A 134 7.11 -8.63 -3.26
CA THR A 134 8.13 -9.25 -4.13
C THR A 134 8.25 -10.74 -3.84
N THR A 135 7.82 -11.54 -4.82
CA THR A 135 7.92 -13.00 -4.85
C THR A 135 8.52 -13.43 -6.19
N PRO A 136 8.96 -14.69 -6.37
CA PRO A 136 9.42 -15.16 -7.68
C PRO A 136 8.42 -14.92 -8.83
N LYS A 137 7.11 -14.94 -8.54
CA LYS A 137 6.05 -14.71 -9.54
C LYS A 137 5.82 -13.23 -9.85
N SER A 138 5.97 -12.36 -8.85
CA SER A 138 5.66 -10.93 -8.95
C SER A 138 6.87 -10.04 -9.17
N LYS A 139 8.10 -10.55 -8.97
CA LYS A 139 9.35 -9.78 -9.03
C LYS A 139 9.50 -8.95 -10.30
N ARG A 140 9.13 -9.51 -11.45
CA ARG A 140 9.19 -8.79 -12.74
C ARG A 140 8.36 -7.51 -12.77
N TYR A 141 7.28 -7.46 -11.99
CA TYR A 141 6.40 -6.29 -11.89
C TYR A 141 6.88 -5.34 -10.78
N THR A 142 7.23 -5.87 -9.61
CA THR A 142 7.70 -5.04 -8.49
C THR A 142 9.04 -4.37 -8.78
N THR A 143 9.89 -4.96 -9.62
CA THR A 143 11.15 -4.37 -10.08
C THR A 143 11.10 -3.92 -11.55
N ALA A 144 9.92 -3.54 -12.06
CA ALA A 144 9.81 -2.98 -13.40
C ALA A 144 10.62 -1.68 -13.53
N LEU A 145 11.07 -1.35 -14.74
CA LEU A 145 11.96 -0.22 -15.00
C LEU A 145 11.49 1.11 -14.35
N PRO A 146 10.21 1.53 -14.46
CA PRO A 146 9.73 2.76 -13.82
C PRO A 146 9.85 2.73 -12.29
N VAL A 147 9.73 1.56 -11.68
CA VAL A 147 9.87 1.38 -10.23
C VAL A 147 11.33 1.59 -9.83
N VAL A 148 12.27 0.95 -10.55
CA VAL A 148 13.71 1.08 -10.29
C VAL A 148 14.17 2.54 -10.45
N GLU A 149 13.67 3.24 -11.48
CA GLU A 149 13.94 4.68 -11.66
C GLU A 149 13.41 5.51 -10.48
N CYS A 150 12.20 5.23 -9.99
CA CYS A 150 11.67 5.87 -8.79
C CYS A 150 12.57 5.62 -7.58
N MET A 151 13.02 4.38 -7.34
CA MET A 151 13.88 4.07 -6.19
C MET A 151 15.25 4.78 -6.27
N ILE A 152 15.84 4.90 -7.45
CA ILE A 152 17.08 5.68 -7.63
C ILE A 152 16.87 7.14 -7.22
N ARG A 153 15.77 7.77 -7.66
CA ARG A 153 15.45 9.15 -7.25
C ARG A 153 15.21 9.27 -5.75
N TYR A 154 14.48 8.32 -5.16
CA TYR A 154 14.19 8.32 -3.74
C TYR A 154 15.41 8.07 -2.86
N ALA A 155 16.37 7.27 -3.32
CA ALA A 155 17.62 7.03 -2.60
C ALA A 155 18.43 8.31 -2.34
N GLU A 156 18.19 9.36 -3.11
CA GLU A 156 18.84 10.68 -3.00
C GLU A 156 17.95 11.77 -2.39
N CYS A 157 16.71 11.43 -1.98
CA CYS A 157 15.77 12.42 -1.46
C CYS A 157 16.14 12.89 -0.04
N GLN A 158 15.61 14.06 0.37
CA GLN A 158 15.90 14.64 1.69
C GLN A 158 15.33 13.81 2.85
N ASN A 159 14.20 13.14 2.63
CA ASN A 159 13.60 12.28 3.65
C ASN A 159 14.44 11.01 3.80
N LYS A 160 15.16 10.92 4.94
CA LYS A 160 16.07 9.81 5.23
C LYS A 160 15.38 8.44 5.29
N GLN A 161 14.12 8.38 5.72
CA GLN A 161 13.38 7.12 5.81
C GLN A 161 13.06 6.59 4.41
N ILE A 162 12.55 7.45 3.54
CA ILE A 162 12.30 7.12 2.13
C ILE A 162 13.62 6.72 1.43
N GLY A 163 14.68 7.51 1.62
CA GLY A 163 15.99 7.21 1.03
C GLY A 163 16.55 5.86 1.48
N THR A 164 16.42 5.54 2.78
CA THR A 164 16.87 4.24 3.32
C THR A 164 16.06 3.08 2.74
N LEU A 165 14.73 3.19 2.69
CA LEU A 165 13.87 2.15 2.11
C LEU A 165 14.18 1.91 0.63
N ALA A 166 14.40 2.99 -0.12
CA ALA A 166 14.75 2.90 -1.54
C ALA A 166 16.13 2.25 -1.77
N GLN A 167 17.12 2.56 -0.93
CA GLN A 167 18.43 1.91 -0.98
C GLN A 167 18.32 0.40 -0.71
N ILE A 168 17.62 0.01 0.35
CA ILE A 168 17.34 -1.41 0.65
C ILE A 168 16.64 -2.09 -0.52
N PHE A 169 15.65 -1.42 -1.13
CA PHE A 169 14.95 -1.95 -2.29
C PHE A 169 15.92 -2.25 -3.45
N LEU A 170 16.79 -1.30 -3.78
CA LEU A 170 17.76 -1.42 -4.88
C LEU A 170 18.79 -2.52 -4.61
N GLU A 171 19.28 -2.63 -3.38
CA GLU A 171 20.33 -3.59 -2.99
C GLU A 171 19.80 -5.03 -2.93
N ASP A 172 18.62 -5.23 -2.32
CA ASP A 172 18.12 -6.58 -2.01
C ASP A 172 17.23 -7.16 -3.13
N TYR A 173 16.57 -6.31 -3.91
CA TYR A 173 15.52 -6.77 -4.84
C TYR A 173 15.87 -6.55 -6.31
N CYS A 174 16.69 -5.56 -6.66
CA CYS A 174 17.04 -5.27 -8.05
C CYS A 174 18.33 -5.97 -8.50
N LEU A 175 18.38 -6.36 -9.77
CA LEU A 175 19.62 -6.83 -10.40
C LEU A 175 20.48 -5.64 -10.85
N PRO A 176 21.82 -5.76 -10.86
CA PRO A 176 22.71 -4.69 -11.33
C PRO A 176 22.37 -4.18 -12.74
N VAL A 177 21.96 -5.08 -13.64
CA VAL A 177 21.54 -4.71 -15.00
C VAL A 177 20.31 -3.80 -15.02
N GLN A 178 19.33 -4.04 -14.14
CA GLN A 178 18.12 -3.21 -14.05
C GLN A 178 18.46 -1.81 -13.53
N ILE A 179 19.39 -1.73 -12.58
CA ILE A 179 19.85 -0.46 -12.02
C ILE A 179 20.61 0.35 -13.08
N GLU A 180 21.51 -0.29 -13.83
CA GLU A 180 22.25 0.41 -14.89
C GLU A 180 21.37 0.84 -16.06
N GLU A 181 20.37 0.04 -16.43
CA GLU A 181 19.35 0.41 -17.42
C GLU A 181 18.55 1.64 -16.96
N ALA A 182 18.05 1.63 -15.71
CA ALA A 182 17.33 2.77 -15.13
C ALA A 182 18.18 4.06 -15.09
N LYS A 183 19.46 3.96 -14.69
CA LYS A 183 20.39 5.10 -14.73
C LYS A 183 20.63 5.60 -16.16
N ALA A 184 20.68 4.72 -17.15
CA ALA A 184 20.86 5.10 -18.55
C ALA A 184 19.67 5.92 -19.07
N VAL A 185 18.44 5.50 -18.74
CA VAL A 185 17.22 6.25 -19.08
C VAL A 185 17.22 7.64 -18.44
N GLN A 186 17.57 7.75 -17.15
CA GLN A 186 17.66 9.04 -16.46
C GLN A 186 18.68 9.99 -17.11
N ARG A 187 19.85 9.48 -17.52
CA ARG A 187 20.86 10.27 -18.24
C ARG A 187 20.33 10.78 -19.59
N GLN A 188 19.71 9.90 -20.38
CA GLN A 188 19.14 10.27 -21.68
C GLN A 188 18.05 11.33 -21.54
N MET A 189 17.17 11.20 -20.55
CA MET A 189 16.14 12.21 -20.27
C MET A 189 16.79 13.56 -19.91
N ALA A 190 17.78 13.56 -19.02
CA ALA A 190 18.47 14.79 -18.61
C ALA A 190 19.17 15.50 -19.78
N GLU A 191 19.81 14.75 -20.68
CA GLU A 191 20.42 15.26 -21.91
C GLU A 191 19.39 15.91 -22.83
N GLN A 192 18.26 15.24 -23.11
CA GLN A 192 17.17 15.78 -23.94
C GLN A 192 16.54 17.06 -23.34
N PHE A 193 16.40 17.14 -22.01
CA PHE A 193 15.91 18.35 -21.36
C PHE A 193 16.90 19.52 -21.41
N SER A 194 18.20 19.24 -21.50
CA SER A 194 19.24 20.27 -21.65
C SER A 194 19.31 20.80 -23.08
N GLU A 195 19.15 19.94 -24.08
CA GLU A 195 19.14 20.33 -25.51
C GLU A 195 17.92 21.20 -25.86
N ASN A 196 16.74 20.90 -25.33
CA ASN A 196 15.51 21.67 -25.59
C ASN A 196 15.45 23.05 -24.91
N LYS A 197 16.39 23.38 -24.02
CA LYS A 197 16.50 24.70 -23.36
C LYS A 197 17.49 25.64 -24.04
N THR A 198 18.16 25.19 -25.11
CA THR A 198 19.16 25.96 -25.87
C THR A 198 18.57 26.39 -27.21
#